data_AF-A0A831K9W8-F1
#
_entry.id   AF-A0A831K9W8-F1
#
_cell.length_a   1.000
_cell.length_b   1.000
_cell.length_c   1.000
_cell.angle_alpha   90.00
_cell.angle_beta   90.00
_cell.angle_gamma   90.00
#
_symmetry.space_group_name_H-M   'P 1'
#
loop_
_entity.id
_entity.type
_entity.pdbx_description
1 polymer ?
#
loop_
_entity_poly.entity_id
_entity_poly.type
_entity_poly.pdbx_seq_one_letter_code
_entity_poly.pdbx_strand_id
1 'polypeptide(L)'
;MTISEKQLKANRENAKKSTGPKSSQGKIASSGNSRVHGLYTDKLILDSAHLKEDKVEFELLLESLRYELDPHTLSQDYMVQKIAVCYWRSKRVIAAETAHINNQLNTITDNWRYKQLLREVVGNTIGDDNITEIKKDDYIANRIGMNSIANDEFAKLILRYELRLERQLTRCYRLFYQLKEREELLEARKAKEKRKQLLANPAK
;
A
#
# COMPACT_ATOMS: atom_id res chain seq x y z
N MET A 1 -13.18 -6.44 22.68
CA MET A 1 -12.34 -5.97 23.81
C MET A 1 -13.15 -4.97 24.60
N THR A 2 -13.41 -5.25 25.87
CA THR A 2 -14.09 -4.35 26.81
C THR A 2 -13.10 -3.32 27.33
N ILE A 3 -13.32 -2.05 27.03
CA ILE A 3 -12.48 -0.94 27.50
C ILE A 3 -12.80 -0.71 28.98
N SER A 4 -11.77 -0.64 29.83
CA SER A 4 -11.93 -0.36 31.26
C SER A 4 -12.56 1.02 31.49
N GLU A 5 -13.41 1.16 32.52
CA GLU A 5 -14.01 2.44 32.90
C GLU A 5 -12.98 3.55 33.11
N LYS A 6 -11.79 3.18 33.61
CA LYS A 6 -10.67 4.11 33.79
C LYS A 6 -10.14 4.64 32.46
N GLN A 7 -10.04 3.78 31.44
CA GLN A 7 -9.67 4.18 30.07
C GLN A 7 -10.78 5.02 29.43
N LEU A 8 -12.05 4.70 29.64
CA LEU A 8 -13.19 5.48 29.13
C LEU A 8 -13.20 6.90 29.69
N LYS A 9 -12.98 7.06 31.01
CA LYS A 9 -12.90 8.38 31.65
C LYS A 9 -11.70 9.18 31.16
N ALA A 10 -10.53 8.57 31.06
CA ALA A 10 -9.33 9.20 30.51
C ALA A 10 -9.52 9.62 29.04
N ASN A 11 -10.12 8.77 28.19
CA ASN A 11 -10.40 9.10 26.80
C ASN A 11 -11.38 10.28 26.67
N ARG A 12 -12.41 10.36 27.53
CA ARG A 12 -13.35 11.50 27.57
C ARG A 12 -12.66 12.80 28.01
N GLU A 13 -11.77 12.74 28.99
CA GLU A 13 -11.00 13.91 29.45
C GLU A 13 -9.98 14.37 28.40
N ASN A 14 -9.29 13.44 27.74
CA ASN A 14 -8.37 13.73 26.65
C ASN A 14 -9.08 14.30 25.41
N ALA A 15 -10.28 13.81 25.10
CA ALA A 15 -11.10 14.34 24.00
C ALA A 15 -11.49 15.82 24.21
N LYS A 16 -11.68 16.25 25.47
CA LYS A 16 -11.93 17.67 25.80
C LYS A 16 -10.70 18.57 25.58
N LYS A 17 -9.49 18.00 25.63
CA LYS A 17 -8.21 18.71 25.42
C LYS A 17 -7.76 18.69 23.95
N SER A 18 -8.11 17.64 23.20
CA SER A 18 -7.81 17.51 21.76
C SER A 18 -8.93 18.09 20.91
N THR A 19 -9.00 19.42 20.77
CA THR A 19 -10.01 20.06 19.90
C THR A 19 -9.62 20.13 18.41
N GLY A 20 -8.54 19.44 18.03
CA GLY A 20 -7.91 19.57 16.72
C GLY A 20 -7.41 21.00 16.44
N PRO A 21 -6.75 21.22 15.29
CA PRO A 21 -6.29 22.54 14.91
C PRO A 21 -7.47 23.42 14.48
N LYS A 22 -7.69 24.54 15.18
CA LYS A 22 -8.79 25.48 14.88
C LYS A 22 -8.41 26.58 13.91
N SER A 23 -7.12 26.92 13.81
CA SER A 23 -6.62 27.94 12.88
C SER A 23 -6.32 27.36 11.50
N SER A 24 -6.36 28.20 10.46
CA SER A 24 -5.95 27.84 9.11
C SER A 24 -4.49 27.35 9.08
N GLN A 25 -3.58 28.03 9.77
CA GLN A 25 -2.20 27.59 9.95
C GLN A 25 -2.07 26.25 10.68
N GLY A 26 -2.85 26.04 11.75
CA GLY A 26 -2.85 24.77 12.48
C GLY A 26 -3.39 23.62 11.64
N LYS A 27 -4.40 23.87 10.79
CA LYS A 27 -4.93 22.90 9.83
C LYS A 27 -3.89 22.56 8.76
N ILE A 28 -3.17 23.55 8.24
CA ILE A 28 -2.07 23.33 7.29
C ILE A 28 -0.94 22.51 7.94
N ALA A 29 -0.53 22.86 9.17
CA ALA A 29 0.49 22.11 9.91
C ALA A 29 0.06 20.66 10.18
N SER A 30 -1.18 20.45 10.64
CA SER A 30 -1.74 19.10 10.85
C SER A 30 -1.96 18.33 9.55
N SER A 31 -2.20 19.00 8.42
CA SER A 31 -2.26 18.36 7.09
C SER A 31 -0.88 17.87 6.62
N GLY A 32 0.20 18.42 7.20
CA GLY A 32 1.56 17.95 6.99
C GLY A 32 1.83 16.57 7.59
N ASN A 33 1.07 16.12 8.59
CA ASN A 33 1.26 14.81 9.22
C ASN A 33 0.99 13.64 8.26
N SER A 34 0.14 13.83 7.22
CA SER A 34 -0.04 12.84 6.15
C SER A 34 1.09 12.87 5.11
N ARG A 35 1.81 13.99 5.01
CA ARG A 35 2.95 14.19 4.09
C ARG A 35 4.23 13.52 4.58
N VAL A 36 4.38 13.22 5.87
CA VAL A 36 5.59 12.60 6.43
C VAL A 36 5.86 11.21 5.84
N HIS A 37 4.81 10.44 5.51
CA HIS A 37 4.98 9.07 5.01
C HIS A 37 4.47 8.85 3.58
N GLY A 38 3.82 9.84 2.93
CA GLY A 38 3.32 9.74 1.54
C GLY A 38 2.21 8.69 1.29
N LEU A 39 2.02 7.74 2.22
CA LEU A 39 1.04 6.65 2.15
C LEU A 39 -0.41 7.16 2.31
N TYR A 40 -0.62 8.24 3.08
CA TYR A 40 -1.93 8.83 3.37
C TYR A 40 -2.21 10.14 2.63
N THR A 41 -1.40 10.47 1.63
CA THR A 41 -1.61 11.68 0.85
C THR A 41 -2.77 11.53 -0.13
N ASP A 42 -3.54 12.60 -0.31
CA ASP A 42 -4.58 12.67 -1.34
C ASP A 42 -3.97 12.77 -2.75
N LYS A 43 -2.68 13.10 -2.85
CA LYS A 43 -1.97 13.19 -4.13
C LYS A 43 -1.71 11.78 -4.70
N LEU A 44 -2.22 11.56 -5.92
CA LEU A 44 -2.01 10.31 -6.64
C LEU A 44 -0.56 10.14 -7.10
N ILE A 45 0.07 11.20 -7.59
CA ILE A 45 1.48 11.22 -7.98
C ILE A 45 2.26 12.08 -6.98
N LEU A 46 3.33 11.51 -6.43
CA LEU A 46 4.25 12.22 -5.54
C LEU A 46 5.44 12.73 -6.33
N ASP A 47 5.52 14.05 -6.46
CA ASP A 47 6.68 14.74 -7.02
C ASP A 47 7.35 15.55 -5.90
N SER A 48 8.43 15.00 -5.35
CA SER A 48 9.20 15.59 -4.27
C SER A 48 10.69 15.28 -4.44
N ALA A 49 11.54 16.08 -3.81
CA ALA A 49 13.00 15.91 -3.86
C ALA A 49 13.49 14.53 -3.35
N HIS A 50 12.66 13.79 -2.60
CA HIS A 50 13.02 12.52 -1.97
C HIS A 50 12.23 11.32 -2.51
N LEU A 51 11.17 11.57 -3.28
CA LEU A 51 10.35 10.56 -3.93
C LEU A 51 9.77 11.18 -5.19
N LYS A 52 10.25 10.71 -6.34
CA LYS A 52 9.85 11.19 -7.66
C LYS A 52 9.14 10.07 -8.40
N GLU A 53 7.83 10.19 -8.46
CA GLU A 53 6.98 9.29 -9.21
C GLU A 53 6.70 9.85 -10.61
N ASP A 54 6.66 8.96 -11.59
CA ASP A 54 6.36 9.34 -12.97
C ASP A 54 4.87 9.19 -13.26
N LYS A 55 4.26 10.30 -13.69
CA LYS A 55 2.87 10.33 -14.14
C LYS A 55 2.67 9.43 -15.37
N VAL A 56 3.66 9.37 -16.27
CA VAL A 56 3.60 8.55 -17.49
C VAL A 56 3.55 7.07 -17.13
N GLU A 57 4.32 6.62 -16.14
CA GLU A 57 4.26 5.23 -15.67
C GLU A 57 2.87 4.89 -15.09
N PHE A 58 2.25 5.80 -14.34
CA PHE A 58 0.88 5.60 -13.87
C PHE A 58 -0.13 5.53 -15.02
N GLU A 59 0.00 6.40 -16.03
CA GLU A 59 -0.87 6.41 -17.21
C GLU A 59 -0.72 5.11 -18.02
N LEU A 60 0.50 4.60 -18.19
CA LEU A 60 0.77 3.31 -18.83
C LEU A 60 0.14 2.15 -18.05
N LEU A 61 0.22 2.16 -16.72
CA LEU A 61 -0.46 1.16 -15.88
C LEU A 61 -1.98 1.22 -16.08
N LEU A 62 -2.57 2.41 -16.03
CA LEU A 62 -4.01 2.59 -16.21
C LEU A 62 -4.47 2.11 -17.58
N GLU A 63 -3.72 2.46 -18.63
CA GLU A 63 -4.07 2.06 -20.00
C GLU A 63 -3.94 0.55 -20.20
N SER A 64 -2.91 -0.07 -19.61
CA SER A 64 -2.74 -1.52 -19.62
C SER A 64 -3.90 -2.22 -18.91
N LEU A 65 -4.36 -1.70 -17.77
CA LEU A 65 -5.53 -2.22 -17.05
C LEU A 65 -6.83 -2.01 -17.81
N ARG A 66 -6.98 -0.90 -18.54
CA ARG A 66 -8.13 -0.68 -19.43
C ARG A 66 -8.14 -1.69 -20.58
N TYR A 67 -6.98 -1.95 -21.18
CA TYR A 67 -6.85 -2.95 -22.22
C TYR A 67 -7.18 -4.36 -21.70
N GLU A 68 -6.69 -4.72 -20.51
CA GLU A 68 -6.91 -6.05 -19.90
C GLU A 68 -8.36 -6.25 -19.47
N LEU A 69 -8.95 -5.26 -18.80
CA LEU A 69 -10.29 -5.39 -18.21
C LEU A 69 -11.40 -5.00 -19.19
N ASP A 70 -11.08 -4.25 -20.24
CA ASP A 70 -11.98 -3.84 -21.32
C ASP A 70 -13.28 -3.19 -20.80
N PRO A 71 -13.24 -2.06 -20.07
CA PRO A 71 -14.44 -1.41 -19.58
C PRO A 71 -15.29 -0.83 -20.71
N HIS A 72 -16.58 -1.17 -20.77
CA HIS A 72 -17.53 -0.66 -21.77
C HIS A 72 -18.39 0.49 -21.25
N THR A 73 -18.44 0.67 -19.92
CA THR A 73 -19.22 1.74 -19.28
C THR A 73 -18.35 2.62 -18.37
N LEU A 74 -18.82 3.85 -18.12
CA LEU A 74 -18.14 4.78 -17.20
C LEU A 74 -17.96 4.19 -15.78
N SER A 75 -18.97 3.45 -15.29
CA SER A 75 -18.90 2.82 -13.96
C SER A 75 -17.84 1.71 -13.91
N GLN A 76 -17.67 0.97 -15.00
CA GLN A 76 -16.60 -0.02 -15.15
C GLN A 76 -15.23 0.66 -15.22
N ASP A 77 -15.06 1.69 -16.05
CA ASP A 77 -13.80 2.45 -16.14
C ASP A 77 -13.43 3.09 -14.81
N TYR A 78 -14.41 3.60 -14.05
CA TYR A 78 -14.17 4.11 -12.71
C TYR A 78 -13.63 3.03 -11.76
N MET A 79 -14.09 1.78 -11.85
CA MET A 79 -13.48 0.67 -11.10
C MET A 79 -12.06 0.36 -11.57
N VAL A 80 -11.78 0.41 -12.87
CA VAL A 80 -10.41 0.25 -13.41
C VAL A 80 -9.47 1.31 -12.86
N GLN A 81 -9.89 2.58 -12.85
CA GLN A 81 -9.12 3.67 -12.23
C GLN A 81 -8.86 3.42 -10.74
N LYS A 82 -9.85 2.91 -9.99
CA LYS A 82 -9.64 2.54 -8.57
C LYS A 82 -8.64 1.40 -8.41
N ILE A 83 -8.67 0.40 -9.28
CA ILE A 83 -7.72 -0.72 -9.31
C ILE A 83 -6.30 -0.18 -9.56
N ALA A 84 -6.11 0.68 -10.56
CA ALA A 84 -4.83 1.32 -10.86
C ALA A 84 -4.27 2.09 -9.65
N VAL A 85 -5.12 2.87 -8.97
CA VAL A 85 -4.74 3.60 -7.74
C VAL A 85 -4.31 2.65 -6.62
N CYS A 86 -4.99 1.51 -6.46
CA CYS A 86 -4.59 0.50 -5.47
C CYS A 86 -3.22 -0.08 -5.79
N TYR A 87 -2.97 -0.49 -7.04
CA TYR A 87 -1.65 -0.98 -7.46
C TYR A 87 -0.55 0.05 -7.26
N TRP A 88 -0.81 1.31 -7.66
CA TRP A 88 0.15 2.40 -7.49
C TRP A 88 0.51 2.61 -6.01
N ARG A 89 -0.49 2.58 -5.13
CA ARG A 89 -0.27 2.73 -3.70
C ARG A 89 0.42 1.51 -3.10
N SER A 90 0.15 0.29 -3.56
CA SER A 90 0.86 -0.92 -3.12
C SER A 90 2.36 -0.83 -3.43
N LYS A 91 2.77 -0.27 -4.59
CA LYS A 91 4.19 -0.01 -4.88
C LYS A 91 4.84 0.86 -3.80
N ARG A 92 4.14 1.89 -3.30
CA ARG A 92 4.64 2.75 -2.20
C ARG A 92 4.82 1.99 -0.90
N VAL A 93 3.90 1.08 -0.58
CA VAL A 93 3.98 0.25 0.64
C VAL A 93 5.26 -0.58 0.63
N ILE A 94 5.50 -1.29 -0.48
CA ILE A 94 6.68 -2.13 -0.65
C ILE A 94 7.95 -1.29 -0.59
N ALA A 95 7.97 -0.12 -1.24
CA ALA A 95 9.12 0.79 -1.19
C ALA A 95 9.39 1.31 0.23
N ALA A 96 8.33 1.68 0.97
CA ALA A 96 8.43 2.15 2.35
C ALA A 96 8.91 1.05 3.31
N GLU A 97 8.40 -0.18 3.15
CA GLU A 97 8.85 -1.35 3.89
C GLU A 97 10.32 -1.65 3.63
N THR A 98 10.72 -1.70 2.36
CA THR A 98 12.12 -1.93 1.94
C THR A 98 13.06 -0.89 2.52
N ALA A 99 12.69 0.40 2.43
CA ALA A 99 13.48 1.48 3.00
C ALA A 99 13.61 1.38 4.52
N HIS A 100 12.54 1.00 5.22
CA HIS A 100 12.54 0.82 6.66
C HIS A 100 13.43 -0.35 7.10
N ILE A 101 13.31 -1.51 6.44
CA ILE A 101 14.17 -2.67 6.68
C ILE A 101 15.64 -2.28 6.47
N ASN A 102 15.97 -1.62 5.35
CA ASN A 102 17.34 -1.19 5.06
C ASN A 102 17.89 -0.22 6.12
N ASN A 103 17.08 0.71 6.62
CA ASN A 103 17.49 1.63 7.69
C ASN A 103 17.80 0.88 9.00
N GLN A 104 16.95 -0.07 9.38
CA GLN A 104 17.21 -0.91 10.55
C GLN A 104 18.51 -1.73 10.39
N LEU A 105 18.73 -2.31 9.21
CA LEU A 105 19.96 -3.06 8.91
C LEU A 105 21.19 -2.17 9.04
N ASN A 106 21.18 -0.98 8.41
CA ASN A 106 22.30 -0.03 8.49
C ASN A 106 22.58 0.41 9.93
N THR A 107 21.54 0.66 10.73
CA THR A 107 21.68 1.03 12.15
C THR A 107 22.34 -0.07 12.98
N ILE A 108 22.02 -1.34 12.68
CA ILE A 108 22.67 -2.50 13.33
C ILE A 108 24.13 -2.59 12.90
N THR A 109 24.41 -2.45 11.60
CA THR A 109 25.78 -2.49 11.06
C THR A 109 26.64 -1.37 11.64
N ASP A 110 26.07 -0.20 11.90
CA ASP A 110 26.77 0.96 12.46
C ASP A 110 26.95 0.93 13.98
N ASN A 111 26.33 -0.01 14.68
CA ASN A 111 26.48 -0.17 16.11
C ASN A 111 27.95 -0.50 16.47
N TRP A 112 28.58 0.36 17.27
CA TRP A 112 29.98 0.20 17.67
C TRP A 112 30.26 -1.14 18.38
N ARG A 113 29.29 -1.65 19.16
CA ARG A 113 29.38 -2.93 19.86
C ARG A 113 29.28 -4.10 18.89
N TYR A 114 28.53 -3.94 17.79
CA TYR A 114 28.48 -4.90 16.68
C TYR A 114 29.80 -4.89 15.90
N LYS A 115 30.34 -3.71 15.57
CA LYS A 115 31.67 -3.56 14.94
C LYS A 115 32.80 -4.15 15.82
N GLN A 116 32.68 -4.05 17.15
CA GLN A 116 33.62 -4.65 18.09
C GLN A 116 33.47 -6.18 18.18
N LEU A 117 32.24 -6.69 18.32
CA LEU A 117 31.98 -8.13 18.37
C LEU A 117 32.39 -8.83 17.07
N LEU A 118 32.16 -8.20 15.91
CA LEU A 118 32.65 -8.69 14.62
C LEU A 118 34.18 -8.74 14.58
N ARG A 119 34.87 -7.73 15.11
CA ARG A 119 36.34 -7.75 15.19
C ARG A 119 36.85 -8.85 16.11
N GLU A 120 36.18 -9.12 17.23
CA GLU A 120 36.55 -10.17 18.18
C GLU A 120 36.26 -11.59 17.64
N VAL A 121 35.18 -11.78 16.88
CA VAL A 121 34.80 -13.08 16.29
C VAL A 121 35.60 -13.38 15.03
N VAL A 122 35.84 -12.37 14.17
CA VAL A 122 36.60 -12.53 12.91
C VAL A 122 38.11 -12.44 13.15
N GLY A 123 38.54 -11.75 14.21
CA GLY A 123 39.95 -11.45 14.51
C GLY A 123 40.81 -12.59 15.06
N ASN A 124 40.41 -13.86 14.92
CA ASN A 124 41.25 -14.99 15.34
C ASN A 124 41.28 -16.18 14.37
N THR A 125 40.78 -16.03 13.15
CA THR A 125 40.88 -17.10 12.15
C THR A 125 41.20 -16.55 10.76
N ILE A 126 42.48 -16.65 10.42
CA ILE A 126 43.04 -16.83 9.07
C ILE A 126 43.31 -15.54 8.26
N GLY A 127 44.50 -15.53 7.66
CA GLY A 127 45.13 -14.41 6.95
C GLY A 127 44.38 -13.87 5.74
N ASP A 128 44.93 -12.76 5.28
CA ASP A 128 44.34 -11.62 4.56
C ASP A 128 43.55 -11.88 3.27
N ASP A 129 43.44 -13.11 2.76
CA ASP A 129 43.04 -13.31 1.35
C ASP A 129 41.74 -14.10 1.10
N ASN A 130 40.97 -14.53 2.11
CA ASN A 130 39.75 -15.34 1.85
C ASN A 130 38.58 -15.15 2.85
N ILE A 131 38.16 -13.91 3.13
CA ILE A 131 36.90 -13.62 3.88
C ILE A 131 35.79 -13.15 2.92
N THR A 132 35.66 -13.78 1.77
CA THR A 132 34.67 -13.33 0.76
C THR A 132 33.37 -14.12 0.78
N GLU A 133 33.25 -15.30 1.39
CA GLU A 133 32.09 -16.14 1.01
C GLU A 133 31.39 -17.06 2.03
N ILE A 134 31.83 -17.26 3.28
CA ILE A 134 31.15 -18.27 4.13
C ILE A 134 30.78 -17.76 5.54
N LYS A 135 29.46 -17.68 5.78
CA LYS A 135 28.69 -17.52 7.05
C LYS A 135 28.44 -16.12 7.63
N LYS A 136 28.50 -15.06 6.82
CA LYS A 136 27.89 -13.75 7.17
C LYS A 136 26.36 -13.84 7.22
N ASP A 137 25.75 -14.63 6.34
CA ASP A 137 24.31 -14.62 6.13
C ASP A 137 23.52 -15.40 7.19
N ASP A 138 24.00 -16.57 7.63
CA ASP A 138 23.21 -17.47 8.50
C ASP A 138 23.05 -17.02 9.96
N TYR A 139 24.07 -16.36 10.54
CA TYR A 139 24.01 -15.90 11.93
C TYR A 139 23.30 -14.54 12.06
N ILE A 140 23.43 -13.70 11.03
CA ILE A 140 22.79 -12.40 10.92
C ILE A 140 21.29 -12.56 10.62
N ALA A 141 20.92 -13.47 9.71
CA ALA A 141 19.53 -13.80 9.41
C ALA A 141 18.74 -14.26 10.65
N ASN A 142 19.33 -15.11 11.50
CA ASN A 142 18.65 -15.67 12.68
C ASN A 142 18.33 -14.64 13.78
N ARG A 143 19.14 -13.57 13.90
CA ARG A 143 18.96 -12.55 14.95
C ARG A 143 18.14 -11.35 14.46
N ILE A 144 18.20 -11.05 13.17
CA ILE A 144 17.28 -10.13 12.49
C ILE A 144 15.85 -10.70 12.54
N GLY A 145 15.68 -11.99 12.22
CA GLY A 145 14.37 -12.64 12.18
C GLY A 145 13.53 -12.60 13.47
N MET A 146 14.14 -12.39 14.65
CA MET A 146 13.41 -12.32 15.91
C MET A 146 12.95 -10.92 16.33
N ASN A 147 13.58 -9.83 15.84
CA ASN A 147 13.30 -8.47 16.33
C ASN A 147 13.03 -7.41 15.25
N SER A 148 13.21 -7.69 13.96
CA SER A 148 13.13 -6.65 12.92
C SER A 148 11.71 -6.26 12.47
N ILE A 149 10.69 -7.12 12.63
CA ILE A 149 9.38 -6.86 11.99
C ILE A 149 8.21 -6.78 12.99
N ALA A 150 8.18 -7.59 14.05
CA ALA A 150 6.92 -7.83 14.77
C ALA A 150 6.48 -6.72 15.75
N ASN A 151 7.40 -5.92 16.29
CA ASN A 151 7.07 -4.99 17.39
C ASN A 151 7.07 -3.50 17.03
N ASP A 152 7.59 -3.13 15.87
CA ASP A 152 7.71 -1.74 15.45
C ASP A 152 6.34 -1.11 15.09
N GLU A 153 6.13 0.16 15.49
CA GLU A 153 4.87 0.88 15.27
C GLU A 153 4.66 1.20 13.79
N PHE A 154 5.75 1.43 13.05
CA PHE A 154 5.70 1.70 11.61
C PHE A 154 5.39 0.42 10.81
N ALA A 155 5.97 -0.72 11.16
CA ALA A 155 5.58 -2.03 10.59
C ALA A 155 4.08 -2.33 10.77
N LYS A 156 3.53 -2.07 11.96
CA LYS A 156 2.07 -2.21 12.22
C LYS A 156 1.23 -1.26 11.36
N LEU A 157 1.71 -0.05 11.09
CA LEU A 157 1.02 0.93 10.25
C LEU A 157 1.01 0.49 8.77
N ILE A 158 2.14 -0.02 8.27
CA ILE A 158 2.29 -0.58 6.92
C ILE A 158 1.32 -1.75 6.71
N LEU A 159 1.33 -2.75 7.60
CA LEU A 159 0.45 -3.93 7.50
C LEU A 159 -1.04 -3.55 7.47
N ARG A 160 -1.45 -2.56 8.28
CA ARG A 160 -2.84 -2.06 8.27
C ARG A 160 -3.21 -1.40 6.96
N TYR A 161 -2.25 -0.71 6.34
CA TYR A 161 -2.47 -0.02 5.08
C TYR A 161 -2.51 -1.01 3.91
N GLU A 162 -1.58 -1.96 3.87
CA GLU A 162 -1.57 -3.08 2.92
C GLU A 162 -2.89 -3.85 2.95
N LEU A 163 -3.32 -4.31 4.14
CA LEU A 163 -4.58 -5.02 4.32
C LEU A 163 -5.80 -4.20 3.87
N ARG A 164 -5.75 -2.87 4.03
CA ARG A 164 -6.81 -1.98 3.54
C ARG A 164 -6.80 -1.90 2.02
N LEU A 165 -5.64 -1.75 1.40
CA LEU A 165 -5.50 -1.71 -0.05
C LEU A 165 -5.93 -3.02 -0.69
N GLU A 166 -5.54 -4.17 -0.15
CA GLU A 166 -5.95 -5.49 -0.65
C GLU A 166 -7.46 -5.67 -0.61
N ARG A 167 -8.10 -5.28 0.50
CA ARG A 167 -9.57 -5.31 0.61
C ARG A 167 -10.23 -4.39 -0.40
N GLN A 168 -9.68 -3.19 -0.61
CA GLN A 168 -10.19 -2.25 -1.59
C GLN A 168 -10.04 -2.79 -3.02
N LEU A 169 -8.88 -3.33 -3.36
CA LEU A 169 -8.58 -3.96 -4.64
C LEU A 169 -9.56 -5.11 -4.92
N THR A 170 -9.69 -6.04 -3.95
CA THR A 170 -10.65 -7.16 -4.03
C THR A 170 -12.07 -6.68 -4.27
N ARG A 171 -12.51 -5.62 -3.57
CA ARG A 171 -13.84 -5.06 -3.74
C ARG A 171 -14.02 -4.43 -5.12
N CYS A 172 -13.02 -3.70 -5.62
CA CYS A 172 -13.06 -3.09 -6.93
C CYS A 172 -13.16 -4.13 -8.05
N TYR A 173 -12.35 -5.19 -8.01
CA TYR A 173 -12.47 -6.30 -8.96
C TYR A 173 -13.84 -6.97 -8.90
N ARG A 174 -14.34 -7.27 -7.69
CA ARG A 174 -15.68 -7.87 -7.54
C ARG A 174 -16.77 -6.99 -8.14
N LEU A 175 -16.76 -5.69 -7.84
CA LEU A 175 -17.77 -4.75 -8.36
C LEU A 175 -17.63 -4.58 -9.87
N PHE A 176 -16.41 -4.57 -10.40
CA PHE A 176 -16.15 -4.50 -11.83
C PHE A 176 -16.83 -5.66 -12.58
N TYR A 177 -16.58 -6.90 -12.16
CA TYR A 177 -17.16 -8.07 -12.81
C TYR A 177 -18.69 -8.15 -12.64
N GLN A 178 -19.23 -7.69 -11.50
CA GLN A 178 -20.69 -7.56 -11.33
C GLN A 178 -21.31 -6.55 -12.31
N LEU A 179 -20.60 -5.45 -12.60
CA LEU A 179 -21.05 -4.46 -13.57
C LEU A 179 -20.98 -5.00 -15.00
N LYS A 180 -19.96 -5.81 -15.31
CA LYS A 180 -19.83 -6.50 -16.61
C LYS A 180 -20.97 -7.51 -16.84
N GLU A 181 -21.21 -8.39 -15.88
CA GLU A 181 -22.31 -9.35 -15.96
C GLU A 181 -23.66 -8.66 -16.14
N ARG A 182 -23.90 -7.56 -15.41
CA ARG A 182 -25.13 -6.78 -15.54
C ARG A 182 -25.30 -6.18 -16.95
N GLU A 183 -24.23 -5.72 -17.57
CA GLU A 183 -24.25 -5.19 -18.93
C GLU A 183 -24.61 -6.27 -19.94
N GLU A 184 -23.94 -7.42 -19.90
CA GLU A 184 -24.21 -8.56 -20.78
C GLU A 184 -25.68 -9.01 -20.68
N LEU A 185 -26.23 -9.06 -19.47
CA LEU A 185 -27.64 -9.37 -19.24
C LEU A 185 -28.59 -8.35 -19.88
N LEU A 186 -28.25 -7.06 -19.83
CA LEU A 186 -29.03 -6.00 -20.47
C LEU A 186 -28.97 -6.10 -21.99
N GLU A 187 -27.80 -6.40 -22.56
CA GLU A 187 -27.64 -6.62 -24.00
C GLU A 187 -28.42 -7.83 -24.48
N ALA A 188 -28.35 -8.95 -23.75
CA ALA A 188 -29.10 -10.17 -24.05
C ALA A 188 -30.62 -9.92 -24.01
N ARG A 189 -31.11 -9.10 -23.07
CA ARG A 189 -32.53 -8.70 -23.00
C ARG A 189 -32.93 -7.87 -24.21
N LYS A 190 -32.15 -6.84 -24.57
CA LYS A 190 -32.39 -6.01 -25.76
C LYS A 190 -32.40 -6.85 -27.05
N ALA A 191 -31.46 -7.79 -27.18
CA ALA A 191 -31.40 -8.70 -28.33
C ALA A 191 -32.64 -9.59 -28.45
N LYS A 192 -33.13 -10.14 -27.33
CA LYS A 192 -34.38 -10.92 -27.28
C LYS A 192 -35.60 -10.09 -27.68
N GLU A 193 -35.71 -8.86 -27.18
CA GLU A 193 -36.79 -7.95 -27.55
C GLU A 193 -36.78 -7.60 -29.04
N LYS A 194 -35.61 -7.27 -29.59
CA LYS A 194 -35.43 -7.01 -31.02
C LYS A 194 -35.83 -8.22 -31.87
N ARG A 195 -35.44 -9.44 -31.48
CA ARG A 195 -35.85 -10.68 -32.15
C ARG A 195 -37.37 -10.89 -32.08
N LYS A 196 -37.99 -10.62 -30.94
CA LYS A 196 -39.45 -10.70 -30.78
C LYS A 196 -40.18 -9.70 -31.69
N GLN A 197 -39.68 -8.47 -31.80
CA GLN A 197 -40.24 -7.45 -32.70
C GLN A 197 -40.12 -7.85 -34.17
N LEU A 198 -38.97 -8.41 -34.59
CA LEU A 198 -38.78 -8.91 -35.96
C LEU A 198 -39.73 -10.06 -36.31
N LEU A 199 -39.97 -10.98 -35.36
CA LEU A 199 -40.93 -12.08 -35.55
C LEU A 199 -42.39 -11.62 -35.55
N ALA A 200 -42.71 -10.54 -34.82
CA ALA A 200 -44.05 -9.97 -34.76
C ALA A 200 -44.40 -9.10 -35.98
N ASN A 201 -43.41 -8.70 -36.79
CA ASN A 201 -43.61 -7.89 -37.98
C ASN A 201 -42.82 -8.45 -39.18
N PRO A 202 -43.16 -9.68 -39.64
CA PRO A 202 -42.44 -10.33 -40.73
C PRO A 202 -42.85 -9.68 -42.06
N ALA A 203 -42.16 -8.60 -42.45
CA ALA A 203 -42.23 -7.91 -43.75
C ALA A 203 -43.65 -7.55 -44.26
N LYS A 204 -43.95 -6.25 -44.27
CA LYS A 204 -44.61 -5.65 -45.45
C LYS A 204 -43.58 -5.43 -46.54
#